data_AF-W0AE98-F1
#
_entry.id   AF-W0AE98-F1
#
_cell.length_a   1.000
_cell.length_b   1.000
_cell.length_c   1.000
_cell.angle_alpha   90.00
_cell.angle_beta   90.00
_cell.angle_gamma   90.00
#
_symmetry.space_group_name_H-M   'P 1'
#
loop_
_entity.id
_entity.type
_entity.pdbx_description
1 polymer ?
#
loop_
_entity_poly.entity_id
_entity_poly.type
_entity_poly.pdbx_seq_one_letter_code
_entity_poly.pdbx_strand_id
1 'polypeptide(L)'
;MVAIAALLGVGVAGDASAQIDWGRSAEREDSRTCERIGADRGKEYTRCMLNQQRRRDNAPLYAAEQQRNNAEAARNNVETVRRIRCNREAKRARERGERPLPCA
;
A
#
# COMPACT_ATOMS: atom_id res chain seq x y z
N MET A 1 6.28 -34.37 -27.86
CA MET A 1 6.13 -33.79 -26.51
C MET A 1 7.44 -33.99 -25.78
N VAL A 2 8.27 -32.95 -25.68
CA VAL A 2 9.54 -33.01 -24.94
C VAL A 2 9.23 -32.65 -23.49
N ALA A 3 9.37 -33.64 -22.62
CA ALA A 3 9.25 -33.48 -21.18
C ALA A 3 10.41 -32.61 -20.67
N ILE A 4 10.10 -31.40 -20.20
CA ILE A 4 11.05 -30.62 -19.38
C ILE A 4 10.86 -31.10 -17.95
N ALA A 5 11.70 -32.06 -17.58
CA ALA A 5 11.85 -32.53 -16.21
C ALA A 5 12.69 -31.54 -15.40
N ALA A 6 12.22 -31.31 -14.17
CA ALA A 6 13.00 -31.06 -12.96
C ALA A 6 13.99 -29.88 -12.96
N LEU A 7 13.51 -28.69 -12.57
CA LEU A 7 14.39 -27.61 -12.05
C LEU A 7 13.74 -26.72 -10.97
N LEU A 8 13.04 -27.29 -9.99
CA LEU A 8 12.64 -26.53 -8.79
C LEU A 8 12.93 -27.29 -7.48
N GLY A 9 14.10 -27.95 -7.45
CA GLY A 9 14.68 -28.57 -6.26
C GLY A 9 15.86 -27.78 -5.69
N VAL A 10 15.84 -26.44 -5.76
CA VAL A 10 16.82 -25.60 -5.06
C VAL A 10 16.18 -25.16 -3.74
N GLY A 11 16.78 -25.60 -2.64
CA GLY A 11 16.21 -25.57 -1.31
C GLY A 11 15.87 -24.19 -0.76
N VAL A 12 14.80 -24.17 0.02
CA VAL A 12 14.29 -23.10 0.89
C VAL A 12 15.24 -22.64 2.02
N ALA A 13 16.57 -22.82 1.87
CA ALA A 13 17.55 -22.37 2.85
C ALA A 13 17.86 -20.85 2.76
N GLY A 14 17.56 -20.24 1.61
CA GLY A 14 17.73 -18.79 1.39
C GLY A 14 16.69 -17.93 2.10
N ASP A 15 15.44 -18.37 2.16
CA ASP A 15 14.34 -17.59 2.76
C ASP A 15 14.45 -17.51 4.29
N ALA A 16 14.83 -18.61 4.94
CA ALA A 16 14.99 -18.64 6.39
C ALA A 16 16.14 -17.73 6.86
N SER A 17 17.28 -17.74 6.15
CA SER A 17 18.43 -16.90 6.50
C SER A 17 18.16 -15.41 6.26
N ALA A 18 17.51 -15.07 5.15
CA ALA A 18 17.08 -13.70 4.86
C ALA A 18 16.04 -13.19 5.87
N GLN A 19 15.10 -14.03 6.28
CA GLN A 19 14.09 -13.66 7.28
C GLN A 19 14.68 -13.48 8.68
N ILE A 20 15.65 -14.32 9.07
CA ILE A 20 16.38 -14.18 10.34
C ILE A 20 17.22 -12.90 10.36
N ASP A 21 17.91 -12.58 9.26
CA ASP A 21 18.71 -11.35 9.17
C ASP A 21 17.83 -10.10 9.18
N TRP A 22 16.72 -10.12 8.45
CA TRP A 22 15.71 -9.07 8.50
C TRP A 22 15.18 -8.86 9.91
N GLY A 23 14.80 -9.94 10.62
CA GLY A 23 14.32 -9.86 12.00
C GLY A 23 15.33 -9.22 12.96
N ARG A 24 16.62 -9.59 12.86
CA ARG A 24 17.69 -8.96 13.66
C ARG A 24 17.91 -7.50 13.32
N SER A 25 17.89 -7.15 12.03
CA SER A 25 18.07 -5.75 11.61
C SER A 25 16.94 -4.87 12.14
N ALA A 26 15.71 -5.36 12.06
CA ALA A 26 14.50 -4.69 12.51
C ALA A 26 14.48 -4.53 14.04
N GLU A 27 14.89 -5.56 14.79
CA GLU A 27 15.06 -5.47 16.25
C GLU A 27 16.08 -4.40 16.65
N ARG A 28 17.26 -4.37 16.00
CA ARG A 28 18.29 -3.36 16.30
C ARG A 28 17.81 -1.95 15.99
N GLU A 29 17.06 -1.75 14.92
CA GLU A 29 16.52 -0.44 14.56
C GLU A 29 15.46 0.04 15.57
N ASP A 30 14.59 -0.87 16.01
CA ASP A 30 13.60 -0.56 17.04
C ASP A 30 14.25 -0.23 18.38
N SER A 31 15.24 -1.03 18.78
CA SER A 31 16.00 -0.79 20.00
C SER A 31 16.58 0.62 20.03
N ARG A 32 17.26 1.04 18.95
CA ARG A 32 17.75 2.42 18.78
C ARG A 32 16.64 3.48 18.79
N THR A 33 15.45 3.13 18.31
CA THR A 33 14.30 4.04 18.33
C THR A 33 13.77 4.22 19.74
N CYS A 34 13.66 3.14 20.51
CA CYS A 34 13.24 3.17 21.91
C CYS A 34 14.26 3.89 22.79
N GLU A 35 15.56 3.67 22.58
CA GLU A 35 16.64 4.40 23.25
C GLU A 35 16.55 5.91 22.98
N ARG A 36 16.33 6.33 21.73
CA ARG A 36 16.21 7.75 21.36
C ARG A 36 15.09 8.50 22.06
N ILE A 37 14.01 7.80 22.44
CA ILE A 37 12.87 8.41 23.16
C ILE A 37 12.97 8.22 24.68
N GLY A 38 14.11 7.74 25.19
CA GLY A 38 14.35 7.55 26.62
C GLY A 38 13.70 6.29 27.20
N ALA A 39 13.20 5.39 26.36
CA ALA A 39 12.69 4.08 26.75
C ALA A 39 13.79 3.04 26.57
N ASP A 40 14.91 3.18 27.30
CA ASP A 40 16.13 2.39 27.16
C ASP A 40 16.10 1.05 27.92
N ARG A 41 15.29 0.94 28.98
CA ARG A 41 15.20 -0.28 29.80
C ARG A 41 13.85 -0.47 30.50
N GLY A 42 13.66 -1.67 31.04
CA GLY A 42 12.50 -2.02 31.86
C GLY A 42 11.18 -2.04 31.08
N LYS A 43 10.07 -1.80 31.79
CA LYS A 43 8.71 -1.92 31.21
C LYS A 43 8.46 -0.98 30.03
N GLU A 44 9.05 0.22 30.05
CA GLU A 44 8.89 1.19 28.97
C GLU A 44 9.63 0.76 27.70
N TYR A 45 10.82 0.19 27.81
CA TYR A 45 11.52 -0.42 26.68
C TYR A 45 10.69 -1.55 26.06
N THR A 46 10.18 -2.48 26.87
CA THR A 46 9.32 -3.57 26.37
C THR A 46 8.07 -3.04 25.67
N ARG A 47 7.41 -2.03 26.24
CA ARG A 47 6.22 -1.41 25.63
C ARG A 47 6.57 -0.75 24.29
N CYS A 48 7.70 -0.05 24.22
CA CYS A 48 8.16 0.56 22.98
C CYS A 48 8.44 -0.49 21.90
N MET A 49 9.20 -1.54 22.22
CA MET A 49 9.52 -2.62 21.29
C MET A 49 8.25 -3.31 20.76
N LEU A 50 7.27 -3.58 21.63
CA LEU A 50 5.99 -4.17 21.22
C LEU A 50 5.18 -3.24 20.32
N ASN A 51 5.20 -1.93 20.57
CA ASN A 51 4.56 -0.96 19.71
C ASN A 51 5.21 -0.96 18.32
N GLN A 52 6.54 -0.91 18.29
CA GLN A 52 7.29 -0.90 17.05
C GLN A 52 7.06 -2.17 16.21
N GLN A 53 7.02 -3.34 16.86
CA GLN A 53 6.65 -4.60 16.21
C GLN A 53 5.24 -4.52 15.61
N ARG A 54 4.24 -4.08 16.38
CA ARG A 54 2.87 -3.89 15.88
C ARG A 54 2.79 -2.93 14.70
N ARG A 55 3.58 -1.85 14.72
CA ARG A 55 3.65 -0.89 13.60
C ARG A 55 4.15 -1.55 12.33
N ARG A 56 5.17 -2.41 12.41
CA ARG A 56 5.67 -3.17 11.26
C ARG A 56 4.69 -4.21 10.78
N ASP A 57 4.09 -4.96 11.69
CA ASP A 57 3.13 -6.01 11.36
C ASP A 57 1.91 -5.42 10.64
N ASN A 58 1.48 -4.21 11.02
CA ASN A 58 0.35 -3.51 10.41
C ASN A 58 0.73 -2.68 9.17
N ALA A 59 2.02 -2.40 8.92
CA ALA A 59 2.44 -1.54 7.82
C ALA A 59 1.96 -2.05 6.43
N PRO A 60 2.01 -3.37 6.12
CA PRO A 60 1.47 -3.88 4.86
C PRO A 60 -0.03 -3.66 4.71
N LEU A 61 -0.79 -3.81 5.80
CA LEU A 61 -2.25 -3.59 5.80
C LEU A 61 -2.58 -2.13 5.51
N TYR A 62 -1.91 -1.19 6.19
CA TYR A 62 -2.10 0.23 5.95
C TYR A 62 -1.66 0.65 4.54
N ALA A 63 -0.57 0.11 4.03
CA ALA A 63 -0.13 0.38 2.66
C ALA A 63 -1.16 -0.11 1.63
N ALA A 64 -1.72 -1.30 1.83
CA ALA A 64 -2.76 -1.85 0.96
C ALA A 64 -4.05 -1.01 1.02
N GLU A 65 -4.47 -0.58 2.21
CA GLU A 65 -5.62 0.30 2.39
C GLU A 65 -5.40 1.65 1.70
N GLN A 66 -4.22 2.25 1.86
CA GLN A 66 -3.87 3.51 1.21
C GLN A 66 -3.88 3.37 -0.32
N GLN A 67 -3.38 2.26 -0.87
CA GLN A 67 -3.45 1.99 -2.31
C GLN A 67 -4.89 1.88 -2.81
N ARG A 68 -5.78 1.22 -2.06
CA ARG A 68 -7.20 1.14 -2.40
C ARG A 68 -7.86 2.51 -2.42
N ASN A 69 -7.61 3.32 -1.39
CA ASN A 69 -8.15 4.67 -1.29
C ASN A 69 -7.65 5.57 -2.43
N ASN A 70 -6.36 5.48 -2.77
CA ASN A 70 -5.78 6.22 -3.88
C ASN A 70 -6.37 5.80 -5.23
N ALA A 71 -6.57 4.50 -5.44
CA ALA A 71 -7.20 3.98 -6.67
C ALA A 71 -8.65 4.43 -6.80
N GLU A 72 -9.40 4.43 -5.69
CA GLU A 72 -10.78 4.93 -5.65
C GLU A 72 -10.84 6.44 -5.94
N ALA A 73 -9.99 7.24 -5.29
CA ALA A 73 -9.88 8.67 -5.55
C ALA A 73 -9.54 8.96 -7.01
N ALA A 74 -8.61 8.22 -7.60
CA ALA A 74 -8.26 8.35 -9.02
C ALA A 74 -9.46 8.06 -9.94
N ARG A 75 -10.23 6.98 -9.68
CA ARG A 75 -11.45 6.67 -10.45
C ARG A 75 -12.50 7.79 -10.32
N ASN A 76 -12.73 8.27 -9.10
CA ASN A 76 -13.68 9.35 -8.84
C ASN A 76 -13.29 10.66 -9.54
N ASN A 77 -12.00 10.98 -9.59
CA ASN A 77 -11.50 12.15 -10.31
C ASN A 77 -11.72 12.03 -11.82
N VAL A 78 -11.44 10.86 -12.41
CA VAL A 78 -11.68 10.60 -13.84
C VAL A 78 -13.16 10.74 -14.18
N GLU A 79 -14.04 10.16 -13.36
CA GLU A 79 -15.49 10.24 -13.55
C GLU A 79 -16.00 11.68 -13.40
N THR A 80 -15.46 12.43 -12.44
CA THR A 80 -15.79 13.85 -12.26
C THR A 80 -15.42 14.66 -13.50
N VAL A 81 -14.21 14.48 -14.04
CA VAL A 81 -13.77 15.16 -15.27
C VAL A 81 -14.64 14.77 -16.47
N ARG A 82 -14.97 13.48 -16.59
CA ARG A 82 -15.88 12.98 -17.64
C ARG A 82 -17.25 13.66 -17.57
N ARG A 83 -17.82 13.76 -16.37
CA ARG A 83 -19.11 14.42 -16.14
C ARG A 83 -19.06 15.92 -16.43
N ILE A 84 -17.99 16.61 -16.02
CA ILE A 84 -17.78 18.03 -16.36
C ILE A 84 -17.73 18.23 -17.88
N ARG A 85 -17.00 17.37 -18.60
CA ARG A 85 -16.89 17.43 -20.05
C ARG A 85 -18.26 17.23 -20.70
N CYS A 86 -18.98 16.20 -20.31
CA CYS A 86 -20.31 15.92 -20.86
C CYS A 86 -21.29 17.07 -20.61
N ASN A 87 -21.32 17.62 -19.39
CA ASN A 87 -22.17 18.76 -19.06
C ASN A 87 -21.84 20.00 -19.88
N ARG A 88 -20.55 20.26 -20.17
CA ARG A 88 -20.13 21.37 -21.03
C ARG A 88 -20.59 21.16 -22.47
N GLU A 89 -20.49 19.95 -23.00
CA GLU A 89 -20.96 19.62 -24.35
C GLU A 89 -22.48 19.72 -24.47
N ALA A 90 -23.21 19.21 -23.47
CA ALA A 90 -24.66 19.34 -23.39
C ALA A 90 -25.10 20.82 -23.34
N LYS A 91 -24.39 21.67 -22.59
CA LYS A 91 -24.63 23.12 -22.57
C LYS A 91 -24.45 23.73 -23.96
N ARG A 92 -23.35 23.42 -24.65
CA ARG A 92 -23.08 23.91 -26.02
C ARG A 92 -24.13 23.46 -27.03
N ALA A 93 -24.62 22.23 -26.94
CA ALA A 93 -25.68 21.73 -27.82
C ALA A 93 -26.98 22.53 -27.63
N ARG A 94 -27.38 22.78 -26.38
CA ARG A 94 -28.55 23.62 -26.06
C ARG A 94 -28.41 25.05 -26.60
N GLU A 95 -27.22 25.63 -26.49
CA GLU A 95 -26.92 26.97 -27.04
C GLU A 95 -27.06 27.02 -28.58
N ARG A 96 -26.81 25.90 -29.28
CA ARG A 96 -27.05 25.76 -30.73
C ARG A 96 -28.50 25.40 -31.09
N GLY A 97 -29.39 25.22 -30.11
CA GLY A 97 -30.76 24.73 -30.33
C GLY A 97 -30.86 23.22 -30.60
N GLU A 98 -29.79 22.46 -30.37
CA GLU A 98 -29.75 21.01 -30.55
C GLU A 98 -30.17 20.28 -29.27
N ARG A 99 -30.70 19.06 -29.42
CA ARG A 99 -30.98 18.19 -28.26
C ARG A 99 -29.66 17.57 -27.75
N PRO A 100 -29.31 17.76 -26.46
CA PRO A 100 -28.06 17.23 -25.92
C PRO A 100 -28.12 15.71 -25.71
N LEU A 101 -26.97 15.06 -25.82
CA LEU A 101 -26.78 13.66 -25.46
C LEU A 101 -26.87 13.46 -23.94
N PRO A 102 -27.35 12.29 -23.46
CA PRO A 102 -27.41 11.99 -22.04
C PRO A 102 -26.00 11.76 -21.47
N CYS A 103 -25.71 12.41 -20.34
CA CYS A 103 -24.52 12.14 -19.54
C CYS A 103 -24.82 10.96 -18.61
N ALA A 104 -24.35 9.76 -18.98
CA ALA A 104 -24.37 8.57 -18.12
C ALA A 104 -23.16 8.59 -17.19
#